data_AF-A0A1Z9SWK3-F1
#
_entry.id   AF-A0A1Z9SWK3-F1
#
_cell.length_a   1.000
_cell.length_b   1.000
_cell.length_c   1.000
_cell.angle_alpha   90.00
_cell.angle_beta   90.00
_cell.angle_gamma   90.00
#
_symmetry.space_group_name_H-M   'P 1'
#
loop_
_entity.id
_entity.type
_entity.pdbx_description
1 polymer ?
#
loop_
_entity_poly.entity_id
_entity_poly.type
_entity_poly.pdbx_seq_one_letter_code
_entity_poly.pdbx_strand_id
1 'polypeptide(L)'
;MPVGNSEKGVGLWAGQVMFSSDQMIDYIDWFHGPIMGEGDSLNHKGNMSSSLINPKVTIGLTNYWNLTVGLTLGHRKMGWNGGFNSIHHRNESTNTNFENSNGGYLGDSRIIANYLVFNDGQGAGKRFYLGAGFIIPSKNTLTSDPFFLNNEDEKEHRHFSLSEGVYKGVFETQYFIKRNTNPVFLGGVFSITNPIKE
;
A
#
# COMPACT_ATOMS: atom_id res chain seq x y z
N MET A 1 -17.93 7.06 -10.10
CA MET A 1 -16.75 7.93 -9.90
C MET A 1 -16.48 7.90 -8.41
N PRO A 2 -15.23 7.69 -8.03
CA PRO A 2 -14.66 6.48 -7.42
C PRO A 2 -15.19 6.21 -5.99
N VAL A 3 -15.33 4.94 -5.61
CA VAL A 3 -15.59 4.54 -4.22
C VAL A 3 -14.36 3.78 -3.73
N GLY A 4 -13.73 4.24 -2.65
CA GLY A 4 -12.43 3.75 -2.20
C GLY A 4 -11.30 4.47 -2.94
N ASN A 5 -10.66 3.80 -3.90
CA ASN A 5 -9.53 4.36 -4.65
C ASN A 5 -9.97 5.17 -5.87
N SER A 6 -9.24 6.25 -6.16
CA SER A 6 -9.58 7.26 -7.16
C SER A 6 -9.64 6.77 -8.61
N GLU A 7 -9.03 5.64 -8.96
CA GLU A 7 -9.10 5.05 -10.32
C GLU A 7 -10.26 4.06 -10.51
N LYS A 8 -10.89 3.59 -9.43
CA LYS A 8 -11.85 2.48 -9.51
C LYS A 8 -13.21 2.90 -10.06
N GLY A 9 -13.77 2.05 -10.91
CA GLY A 9 -15.06 2.32 -11.56
C GLY A 9 -15.03 3.43 -12.61
N VAL A 10 -13.84 3.74 -13.14
CA VAL A 10 -13.65 4.68 -14.25
C VAL A 10 -13.05 3.93 -15.43
N GLY A 11 -13.77 3.91 -16.55
CA GLY A 11 -13.32 3.29 -17.80
C GLY A 11 -13.04 4.37 -18.85
N LEU A 12 -11.81 4.39 -19.34
CA LEU A 12 -11.34 5.32 -20.37
C LEU A 12 -11.55 4.73 -21.77
N TRP A 13 -11.94 5.58 -22.71
CA TRP A 13 -11.93 5.26 -24.15
C TRP A 13 -10.52 5.41 -24.72
N ALA A 14 -10.33 4.91 -25.95
CA ALA A 14 -9.04 4.96 -26.64
C ALA A 14 -8.48 6.40 -26.68
N GLY A 15 -7.22 6.55 -26.28
CA GLY A 15 -6.50 7.83 -26.26
C GLY A 15 -6.79 8.73 -25.06
N GLN A 16 -7.75 8.38 -24.19
CA GLN A 16 -7.98 9.14 -22.96
C GLN A 16 -6.92 8.82 -21.91
N VAL A 17 -6.57 9.84 -21.13
CA VAL A 17 -5.62 9.74 -20.02
C VAL A 17 -6.27 10.31 -18.76
N MET A 18 -6.09 9.62 -17.65
CA MET A 18 -6.54 10.05 -16.34
C MET A 18 -5.36 10.06 -15.37
N PHE A 19 -5.24 11.16 -14.64
CA PHE A 19 -4.37 11.28 -13.49
C PHE A 19 -5.24 11.17 -12.24
N SER A 20 -4.78 10.36 -11.30
CA SER A 20 -5.50 10.08 -10.05
C SER A 20 -4.49 9.92 -8.92
N SER A 21 -4.90 10.25 -7.70
CA SER A 21 -4.06 10.06 -6.52
C SER A 21 -4.92 9.82 -5.30
N ASP A 22 -4.47 8.91 -4.45
CA ASP A 22 -5.02 8.71 -3.11
C ASP A 22 -3.99 9.13 -2.07
N GLN A 23 -4.43 9.61 -0.92
CA GLN A 23 -3.56 9.96 0.20
C GLN A 23 -4.06 9.28 1.46
N MET A 24 -3.13 8.70 2.20
CA MET A 24 -3.37 8.07 3.50
C MET A 24 -2.50 8.76 4.54
N ILE A 25 -3.14 9.27 5.59
CA ILE A 25 -2.46 9.83 6.75
C ILE A 25 -3.01 9.12 7.97
N ASP A 26 -2.15 8.39 8.68
CA ASP A 26 -2.54 7.65 9.87
C ASP A 26 -1.67 8.07 11.05
N TYR A 27 -2.27 8.03 12.24
CA TYR A 27 -1.58 8.19 13.51
C TYR A 27 -2.10 7.14 14.48
N ILE A 28 -1.21 6.33 15.04
CA ILE A 28 -1.51 5.22 15.94
C ILE A 28 -0.71 5.43 17.21
N ASP A 29 -1.39 5.47 18.36
CA ASP A 29 -0.73 5.29 19.66
C ASP A 29 -0.74 3.80 19.99
N TRP A 30 0.42 3.26 20.37
CA TRP A 30 0.57 1.84 20.69
C TRP A 30 1.20 1.68 22.07
N PHE A 31 0.79 0.62 22.77
CA PHE A 31 1.38 0.25 24.05
C PHE A 31 1.22 -1.26 24.29
N HIS A 32 2.16 -1.84 25.03
CA HIS A 32 1.99 -3.13 25.67
C HIS A 32 2.78 -3.19 26.98
N GLY A 33 2.43 -4.15 27.84
CA GLY A 33 3.16 -4.42 29.07
C GLY A 33 4.51 -5.10 28.81
N PRO A 34 5.31 -5.34 29.86
CA PRO A 34 6.64 -5.94 29.74
C PRO A 34 6.62 -7.29 29.04
N ILE A 35 7.68 -7.57 28.27
CA ILE A 35 7.93 -8.88 27.67
C ILE A 35 8.72 -9.72 28.68
N MET A 36 8.49 -11.04 28.69
CA MET A 36 9.19 -11.97 29.57
C MET A 36 10.72 -11.81 29.42
N GLY A 37 11.42 -11.54 30.52
CA GLY A 37 12.87 -11.35 30.55
C GLY A 37 13.36 -9.90 30.59
N GLU A 38 12.50 -8.91 30.31
CA GLU A 38 12.86 -7.49 30.34
C GLU A 38 12.58 -6.79 31.70
N GLY A 39 11.98 -7.50 32.65
CA GLY A 39 11.62 -6.99 33.97
C GLY A 39 10.28 -6.25 34.00
N ASP A 40 9.50 -6.46 35.06
CA ASP A 40 8.07 -6.08 35.17
C ASP A 40 7.76 -4.57 35.10
N SER A 41 8.78 -3.71 34.98
CA SER A 41 8.64 -2.24 34.95
C SER A 41 8.80 -1.61 33.56
N LEU A 42 9.17 -2.37 32.52
CA LEU A 42 9.41 -1.83 31.18
C LEU A 42 8.14 -1.87 30.33
N ASN A 43 7.28 -0.85 30.48
CA ASN A 43 6.15 -0.67 29.57
C ASN A 43 6.64 -0.14 28.22
N HIS A 44 6.25 -0.81 27.14
CA HIS A 44 6.56 -0.38 25.78
C HIS A 44 5.42 0.49 25.28
N LYS A 45 5.75 1.71 24.89
CA LYS A 45 4.78 2.63 24.35
C LYS A 45 5.42 3.56 23.36
N GLY A 46 4.61 4.01 22.43
CA GLY A 46 5.05 4.88 21.37
C GLY A 46 3.91 5.35 20.51
N ASN A 47 4.29 5.94 19.39
CA ASN A 47 3.35 6.27 18.33
C ASN A 47 3.90 5.82 16.99
N MET A 48 3.01 5.74 16.01
CA MET A 48 3.34 5.53 14.62
C MET A 48 2.57 6.54 13.78
N SER A 49 3.30 7.35 13.01
CA SER A 49 2.71 8.24 12.02
C SER A 49 3.06 7.76 10.61
N SER A 50 2.05 7.74 9.75
CA SER A 50 2.20 7.37 8.34
C SER A 50 1.67 8.50 7.47
N SER A 51 2.41 8.86 6.42
CA SER A 51 1.94 9.77 5.37
C SER A 51 2.35 9.19 4.03
N LEU A 52 1.37 8.66 3.31
CA LEU A 52 1.52 7.97 2.05
C LEU A 52 0.65 8.63 0.98
N ILE A 53 1.17 8.72 -0.24
CA ILE A 53 0.46 9.17 -1.42
C ILE A 53 0.66 8.14 -2.54
N ASN A 54 -0.42 7.88 -3.28
CA ASN A 54 -0.45 6.91 -4.36
C ASN A 54 -0.83 7.56 -5.69
N PRO A 55 0.11 8.29 -6.35
CA PRO A 55 -0.13 8.84 -7.67
C PRO A 55 -0.23 7.71 -8.70
N LYS A 56 -1.17 7.87 -9.64
CA LYS A 56 -1.52 6.89 -10.66
C LYS A 56 -1.81 7.58 -11.99
N VAL A 57 -1.38 6.95 -13.07
CA VAL A 57 -1.72 7.31 -14.44
C VAL A 57 -2.48 6.15 -15.07
N THR A 58 -3.66 6.41 -15.61
CA THR A 58 -4.44 5.43 -16.37
C THR A 58 -4.57 5.90 -17.82
N ILE A 59 -4.30 5.00 -18.77
CA ILE A 59 -4.35 5.27 -20.20
C ILE A 59 -5.36 4.31 -20.83
N GLY A 60 -6.31 4.83 -21.60
CA GLY A 60 -7.19 4.05 -22.46
C GLY A 60 -6.43 3.61 -23.72
N LEU A 61 -5.89 2.40 -23.70
CA LEU A 61 -5.17 1.83 -24.85
C LEU A 61 -6.13 1.56 -26.01
N THR A 62 -7.33 1.06 -25.70
CA THR A 62 -8.44 0.85 -26.63
C THR A 62 -9.76 1.16 -25.93
N ASN A 63 -10.89 1.03 -26.63
CA ASN A 63 -12.21 1.12 -25.98
C ASN A 63 -12.52 -0.05 -25.04
N TYR A 64 -11.65 -1.07 -24.99
CA TYR A 64 -11.81 -2.26 -24.16
C TYR A 64 -10.68 -2.45 -23.14
N TRP A 65 -9.59 -1.70 -23.24
CA TRP A 65 -8.40 -1.90 -22.41
C TRP A 65 -7.93 -0.59 -21.79
N ASN A 66 -7.77 -0.60 -20.48
CA ASN A 66 -7.11 0.46 -19.74
C ASN A 66 -5.86 -0.09 -19.08
N LEU A 67 -4.77 0.69 -19.10
CA LEU A 67 -3.54 0.39 -18.39
C LEU A 67 -3.32 1.44 -17.31
N THR A 68 -3.18 1.01 -16.07
CA THR A 68 -2.89 1.87 -14.93
C THR A 68 -1.50 1.56 -14.40
N VAL A 69 -0.68 2.60 -14.23
CA VAL A 69 0.59 2.55 -13.50
C VAL A 69 0.45 3.41 -12.26
N GLY A 70 0.79 2.87 -11.10
CA GLY A 70 0.75 3.56 -9.81
C GLY A 70 2.02 3.37 -9.01
N LEU A 71 2.35 4.36 -8.20
CA LEU A 71 3.48 4.32 -7.27
C LEU A 71 2.98 4.53 -5.84
N THR A 72 3.72 4.02 -4.87
CA THR A 72 3.54 4.40 -3.46
C THR A 72 4.69 5.31 -3.07
N LEU A 73 4.40 6.49 -2.56
CA LEU A 73 5.38 7.44 -2.08
C LEU A 73 5.02 7.86 -0.65
N GLY A 74 6.01 8.10 0.19
CA GLY A 74 5.76 8.63 1.53
C GLY A 74 6.71 8.08 2.56
N HIS A 75 6.31 8.13 3.82
CA HIS A 75 7.09 7.60 4.91
C HIS A 75 6.20 7.13 6.07
N ARG A 76 6.76 6.23 6.87
CA ARG A 76 6.22 5.87 8.19
C ARG A 76 7.31 6.13 9.23
N LYS A 77 6.93 6.65 10.38
CA LYS A 77 7.82 6.90 11.51
C LYS A 77 7.20 6.33 12.77
N MET A 78 7.98 5.53 13.49
CA MET A 78 7.66 5.06 14.83
C MET A 78 8.42 5.91 15.85
N GLY A 79 7.69 6.53 16.77
CA GLY A 79 8.25 7.18 17.94
C GLY A 79 8.21 6.26 19.14
N TRP A 80 9.31 6.22 19.89
CA TRP A 80 9.46 5.47 21.13
C TRP A 80 9.39 6.41 22.34
N ASN A 81 8.56 6.06 23.33
CA ASN A 81 8.28 6.88 24.50
C ASN A 81 8.44 6.12 25.83
N GLY A 82 9.25 5.06 25.89
CA GLY A 82 9.41 4.20 27.08
C GLY A 82 10.43 4.68 28.11
N GLY A 83 11.12 5.82 27.89
CA GLY A 83 11.99 6.46 28.89
C GLY A 83 13.43 5.93 28.99
N PHE A 84 13.80 4.96 28.16
CA PHE A 84 15.17 4.46 27.97
C PHE A 84 15.40 4.20 26.48
N ASN A 85 16.64 4.08 26.00
CA ASN A 85 16.91 3.74 24.60
C ASN A 85 17.83 2.52 24.49
N SER A 86 17.60 1.71 23.47
CA SER A 86 18.43 0.55 23.12
C SER A 86 18.44 0.36 21.59
N ILE A 87 19.12 -0.68 21.10
CA ILE A 87 19.05 -1.08 19.69
C ILE A 87 17.67 -1.59 19.27
N HIS A 88 16.77 -1.90 20.21
CA HIS A 88 15.36 -2.30 19.98
C HIS A 88 14.38 -1.18 20.36
N HIS A 89 14.73 -0.35 21.34
CA HIS A 89 13.88 0.69 21.93
C HIS A 89 14.33 2.07 21.45
N ARG A 90 13.91 2.47 20.25
CA ARG A 90 14.27 3.76 19.66
C ARG A 90 13.28 4.20 18.60
N ASN A 91 13.43 5.44 18.15
CA ASN A 91 12.67 5.94 17.01
C ASN A 91 13.15 5.28 15.72
N GLU A 92 12.22 4.86 14.88
CA GLU A 92 12.50 4.25 13.59
C GLU A 92 11.74 4.98 12.48
N SER A 93 12.30 4.99 11.27
CA SER A 93 11.64 5.59 10.11
C SER A 93 11.96 4.84 8.84
N THR A 94 11.00 4.80 7.91
CA THR A 94 11.21 4.18 6.60
C THR A 94 12.17 4.99 5.73
N ASN A 95 12.51 6.23 6.09
CA ASN A 95 13.44 7.07 5.33
C ASN A 95 14.91 7.00 5.81
N THR A 96 15.21 6.26 6.88
CA THR A 96 16.57 6.04 7.38
C THR A 96 17.07 4.63 7.03
N ASN A 97 18.38 4.46 6.94
CA ASN A 97 19.00 3.15 6.73
C ASN A 97 19.28 2.47 8.07
N PHE A 98 19.25 1.14 8.06
CA PHE A 98 19.75 0.24 9.10
C PHE A 98 20.51 -0.90 8.43
N GLU A 99 21.19 -1.76 9.18
CA GLU A 99 21.92 -2.89 8.56
C GLU A 99 20.97 -3.84 7.81
N ASN A 100 19.76 -4.04 8.33
CA ASN A 100 18.73 -4.88 7.71
C ASN A 100 17.78 -4.13 6.78
N SER A 101 17.97 -2.84 6.50
CA SER A 101 16.97 -2.11 5.72
C SER A 101 17.49 -0.88 4.99
N ASN A 102 17.02 -0.72 3.76
CA ASN A 102 17.28 0.49 2.99
C ASN A 102 16.17 1.51 3.23
N GLY A 103 16.54 2.74 3.54
CA GLY A 103 15.66 3.88 3.67
C GLY A 103 15.25 4.45 2.32
N GLY A 104 14.15 5.20 2.32
CA GLY A 104 13.71 6.00 1.20
C GLY A 104 12.24 6.41 1.31
N TYR A 105 11.74 7.05 0.27
CA TYR A 105 10.33 7.45 0.18
C TYR A 105 9.51 6.63 -0.81
N LEU A 106 10.16 5.79 -1.62
CA LEU A 106 9.48 4.98 -2.63
C LEU A 106 9.09 3.63 -2.02
N GLY A 107 7.81 3.30 -2.08
CA GLY A 107 7.26 1.96 -1.81
C GLY A 107 6.93 1.21 -3.09
N ASP A 108 6.01 0.25 -3.01
CA ASP A 108 5.63 -0.60 -4.12
C ASP A 108 5.11 0.18 -5.34
N SER A 109 5.48 -0.30 -6.53
CA SER A 109 4.94 0.14 -7.82
C SER A 109 3.95 -0.89 -8.34
N ARG A 110 2.88 -0.46 -9.00
CA ARG A 110 1.78 -1.32 -9.44
C ARG A 110 1.45 -1.06 -10.90
N ILE A 111 1.29 -2.12 -11.67
CA ILE A 111 0.86 -2.07 -13.07
C ILE A 111 -0.36 -2.99 -13.21
N ILE A 112 -1.49 -2.45 -13.63
CA ILE A 112 -2.75 -3.19 -13.81
C ILE A 112 -3.33 -2.90 -15.19
N ALA A 113 -3.64 -3.95 -15.93
CA ALA A 113 -4.46 -3.88 -17.14
C ALA A 113 -5.90 -4.27 -16.80
N ASN A 114 -6.86 -3.41 -17.13
CA ASN A 114 -8.29 -3.62 -16.96
C ASN A 114 -8.95 -3.84 -18.32
N TYR A 115 -9.60 -4.98 -18.49
CA TYR A 115 -10.52 -5.26 -19.58
C TYR A 115 -11.91 -4.74 -19.26
N LEU A 116 -12.44 -3.88 -20.12
CA LEU A 116 -13.73 -3.21 -19.94
C LEU A 116 -14.84 -4.05 -20.58
N VAL A 117 -15.43 -4.97 -19.83
CA VAL A 117 -16.53 -5.84 -20.31
C VAL A 117 -17.76 -5.00 -20.66
N PHE A 118 -18.16 -4.09 -19.77
CA PHE A 118 -19.16 -3.06 -20.02
C PHE A 118 -18.66 -1.72 -19.51
N ASN A 119 -18.79 -0.66 -20.31
CA ASN A 119 -18.39 0.69 -19.93
C ASN A 119 -19.35 1.74 -20.50
N ASP A 120 -20.35 2.15 -19.71
CA ASP A 120 -21.27 3.24 -20.07
C ASP A 120 -20.63 4.65 -19.92
N GLY A 121 -19.30 4.74 -19.93
CA GLY A 121 -18.54 5.99 -19.96
C GLY A 121 -18.65 6.81 -18.68
N GLN A 122 -18.86 8.12 -18.80
CA GLN A 122 -18.99 9.06 -17.67
C GLN A 122 -20.45 9.25 -17.18
N GLY A 123 -21.43 8.84 -17.99
CA GLY A 123 -22.87 9.02 -17.75
C GLY A 123 -23.47 8.02 -16.76
N ALA A 124 -24.78 8.07 -16.55
CA ALA A 124 -25.48 6.99 -15.83
C ALA A 124 -25.31 5.67 -16.59
N GLY A 125 -25.25 4.55 -15.86
CA GLY A 125 -25.06 3.23 -16.46
C GLY A 125 -24.18 2.29 -15.64
N LYS A 126 -23.90 1.13 -16.21
CA LYS A 126 -23.20 0.00 -15.62
C LYS A 126 -21.74 -0.04 -16.10
N ARG A 127 -20.87 -0.52 -15.23
CA ARG A 127 -19.44 -0.71 -15.47
C ARG A 127 -19.04 -2.05 -14.89
N PHE A 128 -18.44 -2.89 -15.71
CA PHE A 128 -17.94 -4.19 -15.29
C PHE A 128 -16.56 -4.41 -15.88
N TYR A 129 -15.55 -4.49 -15.03
CA TYR A 129 -14.15 -4.58 -15.43
C TYR A 129 -13.49 -5.81 -14.81
N LEU A 130 -12.61 -6.44 -15.58
CA LEU A 130 -11.73 -7.53 -15.16
C LEU A 130 -10.29 -7.05 -15.26
N GLY A 131 -9.58 -7.01 -14.14
CA GLY A 131 -8.22 -6.51 -14.06
C GLY A 131 -7.22 -7.59 -13.69
N ALA A 132 -6.05 -7.53 -14.31
CA ALA A 132 -4.90 -8.34 -13.95
C ALA A 132 -3.64 -7.47 -13.96
N GLY A 133 -2.70 -7.76 -13.09
CA GLY A 133 -1.51 -6.95 -12.94
C GLY A 133 -0.46 -7.53 -12.02
N PHE A 134 0.55 -6.72 -11.74
CA PHE A 134 1.65 -7.08 -10.86
C PHE A 134 2.10 -5.88 -10.03
N ILE A 135 2.69 -6.19 -8.89
CA ILE A 135 3.30 -5.25 -7.95
C ILE A 135 4.79 -5.54 -7.93
N ILE A 136 5.58 -4.48 -8.11
CA ILE A 136 7.04 -4.50 -8.09
C ILE A 136 7.49 -3.85 -6.78
N PRO A 137 8.26 -4.56 -5.94
CA PRO A 137 8.76 -4.01 -4.70
C PRO A 137 9.80 -2.93 -4.98
N SER A 138 9.83 -1.90 -4.15
CA SER A 138 10.97 -0.97 -4.10
C SER A 138 12.09 -1.51 -3.21
N LYS A 139 13.23 -0.82 -3.25
CA LYS A 139 14.35 -1.08 -2.33
C LYS A 139 14.04 -0.76 -0.88
N ASN A 140 12.97 -0.01 -0.56
CA ASN A 140 12.57 0.27 0.81
C ASN A 140 11.90 -0.95 1.44
N THR A 141 12.72 -1.97 1.72
CA THR A 141 12.32 -3.26 2.25
C THR A 141 13.26 -3.66 3.38
N LEU A 142 12.86 -4.68 4.15
CA LEU A 142 13.73 -5.37 5.09
C LEU A 142 14.53 -6.42 4.31
N THR A 143 15.83 -6.50 4.55
CA THR A 143 16.76 -7.42 3.86
C THR A 143 17.08 -8.66 4.69
N SER A 144 16.73 -8.66 5.98
CA SER A 144 16.86 -9.80 6.89
C SER A 144 15.80 -9.73 7.99
N ASP A 145 15.62 -10.83 8.70
CA ASP A 145 14.70 -10.95 9.83
C ASP A 145 15.05 -9.94 10.94
N PRO A 146 14.16 -9.01 11.32
CA PRO A 146 14.41 -8.08 12.41
C PRO A 146 14.32 -8.73 13.80
N PHE A 147 13.78 -9.95 13.91
CA PHE A 147 13.58 -10.64 15.18
C PHE A 147 14.68 -11.64 15.52
N PHE A 148 15.68 -11.81 14.64
CA PHE A 148 16.84 -12.69 14.83
C PHE A 148 16.48 -14.12 15.29
N LEU A 149 15.38 -14.68 14.76
CA LEU A 149 14.79 -15.95 15.23
C LEU A 149 15.72 -17.17 15.02
N ASN A 150 16.78 -17.02 14.23
CA ASN A 150 17.75 -18.08 13.92
C ASN A 150 19.02 -18.04 14.79
N ASN A 151 18.96 -17.42 15.98
CA ASN A 151 20.12 -17.24 16.88
C ASN A 151 21.28 -16.48 16.23
N GLU A 152 20.96 -15.50 15.39
CA GLU A 152 21.95 -14.57 14.84
C GLU A 152 22.29 -13.50 15.89
N ASP A 153 23.51 -12.96 15.84
CA ASP A 153 23.88 -11.83 16.69
C ASP A 153 22.97 -10.63 16.40
N GLU A 154 22.46 -10.00 17.45
CA GLU A 154 21.63 -8.80 17.32
C GLU A 154 22.45 -7.64 16.73
N LYS A 155 21.91 -7.04 15.67
CA LYS A 155 22.50 -5.89 14.97
C LYS A 155 21.49 -4.79 14.83
N GLU A 156 21.92 -3.63 14.35
CA GLU A 156 21.03 -2.50 14.13
C GLU A 156 19.98 -2.82 13.03
N HIS A 157 18.69 -2.80 13.38
CA HIS A 157 17.62 -3.27 12.50
C HIS A 157 16.35 -2.40 12.58
N ARG A 158 15.53 -2.41 11.52
CA ARG A 158 14.20 -1.78 11.48
C ARG A 158 13.13 -2.85 11.41
N HIS A 159 11.96 -2.56 11.99
CA HIS A 159 10.85 -3.51 12.11
C HIS A 159 9.80 -3.42 10.99
N PHE A 160 9.82 -2.34 10.20
CA PHE A 160 8.83 -2.09 9.16
C PHE A 160 9.45 -1.42 7.94
N SER A 161 8.75 -1.51 6.81
CA SER A 161 9.17 -0.93 5.54
C SER A 161 7.98 -0.36 4.76
N LEU A 162 8.24 0.32 3.64
CA LEU A 162 7.18 0.74 2.71
C LEU A 162 6.86 -0.32 1.65
N SER A 163 7.83 -1.16 1.31
CA SER A 163 7.73 -2.24 0.36
C SER A 163 7.93 -3.58 1.07
N GLU A 164 7.10 -4.55 0.71
CA GLU A 164 7.17 -5.93 1.23
C GLU A 164 8.36 -6.70 0.65
N GLY A 165 9.10 -6.13 -0.31
CA GLY A 165 10.29 -6.78 -0.89
C GLY A 165 9.99 -7.90 -1.89
N VAL A 166 8.71 -8.19 -2.14
CA VAL A 166 8.27 -9.35 -2.94
C VAL A 166 7.45 -8.92 -4.16
N TYR A 167 7.69 -9.58 -5.30
CA TYR A 167 6.86 -9.44 -6.50
C TYR A 167 5.50 -10.11 -6.27
N LYS A 168 4.41 -9.39 -6.52
CA LYS A 168 3.05 -9.91 -6.31
C LYS A 168 2.23 -9.85 -7.60
N GLY A 169 1.39 -10.85 -7.83
CA GLY A 169 0.36 -10.86 -8.86
C GLY A 169 -0.95 -10.31 -8.29
N VAL A 170 -1.70 -9.58 -9.11
CA VAL A 170 -2.98 -8.99 -8.74
C VAL A 170 -4.04 -9.41 -9.74
N PHE A 171 -5.18 -9.87 -9.23
CA PHE A 171 -6.41 -10.00 -9.97
C PHE A 171 -7.48 -9.12 -9.33
N GLU A 172 -8.26 -8.40 -10.13
CA GLU A 172 -9.36 -7.58 -9.64
C GLU A 172 -10.61 -7.71 -10.50
N THR A 173 -11.76 -7.60 -9.87
CA THR A 173 -13.07 -7.53 -10.53
C THR A 173 -13.79 -6.32 -9.97
N GLN A 174 -14.30 -5.47 -10.86
CA GLN A 174 -14.97 -4.22 -10.50
C GLN A 174 -16.37 -4.21 -11.08
N TYR A 175 -17.37 -3.91 -10.26
CA TYR A 175 -18.74 -3.74 -10.73
C TYR A 175 -19.35 -2.48 -10.13
N PHE A 176 -19.85 -1.59 -10.99
CA PHE A 176 -20.47 -0.34 -10.57
C PHE A 176 -21.69 0.03 -11.40
N ILE A 177 -22.70 0.60 -10.75
CA ILE A 177 -23.88 1.20 -11.34
C ILE A 177 -23.94 2.65 -10.87
N LYS A 178 -23.90 3.59 -11.82
CA LYS A 178 -24.16 5.02 -11.59
C LYS A 178 -25.59 5.33 -12.02
N ARG A 179 -26.36 5.99 -11.16
CA ARG A 179 -27.76 6.39 -11.42
C ARG A 179 -28.04 7.79 -10.89
N ASN A 180 -29.13 8.40 -11.34
CA ASN A 180 -29.53 9.74 -10.91
C ASN A 180 -30.43 9.72 -9.65
N THR A 181 -30.43 8.61 -8.90
CA THR A 181 -31.25 8.40 -7.69
C THR A 181 -30.41 7.83 -6.57
N ASN A 182 -30.81 8.05 -5.31
CA ASN A 182 -30.01 7.64 -4.16
C ASN A 182 -30.12 6.14 -3.82
N PRO A 183 -29.02 5.49 -3.40
CA PRO A 183 -27.63 5.94 -3.53
C PRO A 183 -27.19 6.06 -5.00
N VAL A 184 -26.54 7.18 -5.35
CA VAL A 184 -26.08 7.53 -6.72
C VAL A 184 -25.15 6.47 -7.30
N PHE A 185 -24.36 5.82 -6.45
CA PHE A 185 -23.44 4.76 -6.82
C PHE A 185 -23.74 3.49 -6.03
N LEU A 186 -23.79 2.37 -6.74
CA LEU A 186 -23.86 1.04 -6.18
C LEU A 186 -22.75 0.20 -6.81
N GLY A 187 -22.05 -0.59 -6.02
CA GLY A 187 -20.99 -1.42 -6.55
C GLY A 187 -19.87 -1.68 -5.56
N GLY A 188 -18.83 -2.31 -6.05
CA GLY A 188 -17.66 -2.67 -5.27
C GLY A 188 -16.54 -3.23 -6.14
N VAL A 189 -15.42 -3.45 -5.47
CA VAL A 189 -14.23 -4.06 -6.04
C VAL A 189 -13.89 -5.29 -5.21
N PHE A 190 -13.63 -6.39 -5.91
CA PHE A 190 -13.03 -7.58 -5.35
C PHE A 190 -11.60 -7.67 -5.89
N SER A 191 -10.61 -7.93 -5.03
CA SER A 191 -9.23 -8.05 -5.44
C SER A 191 -8.51 -9.15 -4.66
N ILE A 192 -7.70 -9.92 -5.36
CA ILE A 192 -6.80 -10.94 -4.82
C ILE A 192 -5.37 -10.49 -5.16
N THR A 193 -4.49 -10.50 -4.18
CA THR A 193 -3.06 -10.23 -4.35
C THR A 193 -2.28 -11.37 -3.73
N ASN A 194 -1.35 -11.97 -4.48
CA ASN A 194 -0.51 -13.08 -4.00
C ASN A 194 0.95 -12.88 -4.41
N PRO A 195 1.93 -13.30 -3.59
CA PRO A 195 3.33 -13.42 -4.00
C PRO A 195 3.50 -14.30 -5.26
N ILE A 196 4.34 -13.86 -6.19
CA ILE A 196 4.72 -14.65 -7.38
C ILE A 196 5.91 -15.57 -7.04
N LYS A 197 6.78 -15.11 -6.14
CA LYS A 197 7.95 -15.83 -5.65
C LYS A 197 8.32 -15.30 -4.27
N GLU A 198 8.57 -16.21 -3.32
CA GLU A 198 9.20 -15.91 -2.02
C GLU A 198 10.74 -15.91 -2.15
#